data_AF-A0A7S4CR12-F1
#
_entry.id   AF-A0A7S4CR12-F1
#
_cell.length_a   1.000
_cell.length_b   1.000
_cell.length_c   1.000
_cell.angle_alpha   90.00
_cell.angle_beta   90.00
_cell.angle_gamma   90.00
#
_symmetry.space_group_name_H-M   'P 1'
#
loop_
_entity.id
_entity.type
_entity.pdbx_description
1 polymer ?
#
loop_
_entity_poly.entity_id
_entity_poly.type
_entity_poly.pdbx_seq_one_letter_code
_entity_poly.pdbx_strand_id
1 'polypeptide(L)'
;QYMLSLRRAGYGGVTRVPLGAFGGDFYFLLEPDVLKAALLEDADEYFPLRYSVPLFGLLELDKGIVYEKGERHRRQKRLCIPSFEQSRSMSSFLSAIQTETDLLS
;
A
#
# COMPACT_ATOMS: atom_id res chain seq x y z
N GLN A 1 -2.98 -18.40 1.71
CA GLN A 1 -4.24 -18.95 1.16
C GLN A 1 -4.95 -18.01 0.18
N TYR A 2 -4.87 -16.69 0.37
CA TYR A 2 -5.45 -15.62 -0.47
C TYR A 2 -5.09 -15.62 -1.98
N MET A 3 -3.85 -15.89 -2.36
CA MET A 3 -3.46 -15.83 -3.78
C MET A 3 -3.73 -17.13 -4.56
N LEU A 4 -3.98 -18.23 -3.84
CA LEU A 4 -4.46 -19.48 -4.44
C LEU A 4 -5.95 -19.40 -4.82
N SER A 5 -6.75 -18.55 -4.16
CA SER A 5 -8.12 -18.26 -4.59
C SER A 5 -8.14 -17.36 -5.82
N LEU A 6 -7.23 -16.40 -5.98
CA LEU A 6 -7.13 -15.57 -7.20
C LEU A 6 -6.76 -16.41 -8.43
N ARG A 7 -5.82 -17.35 -8.31
CA ARG A 7 -5.51 -18.29 -9.39
C ARG A 7 -6.71 -19.21 -9.72
N ARG A 8 -7.49 -19.63 -8.72
CA ARG A 8 -8.73 -20.41 -8.91
C ARG A 8 -9.87 -19.58 -9.52
N ALA A 9 -9.86 -18.26 -9.34
CA ALA A 9 -10.81 -17.31 -9.92
C ALA A 9 -10.47 -16.89 -11.36
N GLY A 10 -9.38 -17.41 -11.95
CA GLY A 10 -9.04 -17.20 -13.37
C GLY A 10 -8.11 -16.03 -13.65
N TYR A 11 -7.53 -15.40 -12.62
CA TYR A 11 -6.58 -14.31 -12.78
C TYR A 11 -5.22 -14.83 -13.30
N GLY A 12 -4.76 -14.30 -14.44
CA GLY A 12 -3.47 -14.61 -15.08
C GLY A 12 -2.27 -13.92 -14.44
N GLY A 13 -1.06 -14.32 -14.82
CA GLY A 13 0.18 -13.63 -14.41
C GLY A 13 0.58 -13.73 -12.93
N VAL A 14 -0.03 -14.64 -12.14
CA VAL A 14 0.27 -14.78 -10.70
C VAL A 14 1.56 -15.59 -10.48
N THR A 15 2.68 -14.91 -10.19
CA THR A 15 3.96 -15.57 -9.89
C THR A 15 4.22 -15.64 -8.39
N ARG A 16 4.42 -16.85 -7.86
CA ARG A 16 4.79 -17.06 -6.45
C ARG A 16 6.28 -16.82 -6.23
N VAL A 17 6.62 -15.97 -5.26
CA VAL A 17 7.97 -15.70 -4.79
C VAL A 17 8.06 -16.03 -3.30
N PRO A 18 8.74 -17.13 -2.91
CA PRO A 18 8.92 -17.47 -1.51
C PRO A 18 9.99 -16.57 -0.89
N LEU A 19 9.64 -15.77 0.14
CA LEU A 19 10.59 -14.95 0.90
C LEU A 19 11.18 -15.68 2.12
N GLY A 20 11.13 -17.01 2.13
CA GLY A 20 11.71 -17.85 3.18
C GLY A 20 10.88 -17.90 4.47
N ALA A 21 11.48 -18.48 5.53
CA ALA A 21 10.78 -18.89 6.75
C ALA A 21 10.09 -17.76 7.53
N PHE A 22 10.52 -16.51 7.35
CA PHE A 22 10.00 -15.35 8.07
C PHE A 22 9.14 -14.42 7.21
N GLY A 23 9.26 -14.52 5.88
CA GLY A 23 8.55 -13.67 4.93
C GLY A 23 7.26 -14.29 4.40
N GLY A 24 7.18 -15.61 4.32
CA GLY A 24 6.06 -16.31 3.70
C GLY A 24 6.11 -16.26 2.16
N ASP A 25 5.03 -16.71 1.52
CA ASP A 25 4.88 -16.69 0.06
C ASP A 25 4.27 -15.36 -0.40
N PHE A 26 5.02 -14.62 -1.21
CA PHE A 26 4.53 -13.46 -1.95
C PHE A 26 4.05 -13.89 -3.32
N TYR A 27 3.12 -13.13 -3.87
CA TYR A 27 2.55 -13.42 -5.18
C TYR A 27 2.43 -12.10 -5.93
N PHE A 28 3.01 -12.07 -7.12
CA PHE A 28 3.02 -10.90 -7.98
C PHE A 28 1.88 -11.02 -8.98
N LEU A 29 1.07 -9.97 -9.08
CA LEU A 29 0.06 -9.79 -10.13
C LEU A 29 0.72 -8.99 -11.24
N LEU A 30 0.89 -9.61 -12.41
CA LEU A 30 1.65 -9.00 -13.52
C LEU A 30 0.75 -8.42 -14.63
N GLU A 31 -0.56 -8.70 -14.57
CA GLU A 31 -1.53 -8.27 -15.58
C GLU A 31 -2.32 -7.03 -15.08
N PRO A 32 -2.39 -5.94 -15.86
CA PRO A 32 -3.05 -4.70 -15.45
C PRO A 32 -4.53 -4.86 -15.08
N ASP A 33 -5.28 -5.68 -15.82
CA ASP A 33 -6.71 -5.89 -15.56
C ASP A 33 -6.94 -6.63 -14.23
N VAL A 34 -6.07 -7.59 -13.93
CA VAL A 34 -6.04 -8.33 -12.67
C VAL A 34 -5.71 -7.41 -11.50
N LEU A 35 -4.75 -6.50 -11.68
CA LEU A 35 -4.39 -5.49 -10.69
C LEU A 35 -5.58 -4.57 -10.40
N LYS A 36 -6.27 -4.09 -11.44
CA LYS A 36 -7.43 -3.22 -11.29
C LYS A 36 -8.54 -3.90 -10.48
N ALA A 37 -8.90 -5.13 -10.85
CA ALA A 37 -9.92 -5.91 -10.15
C ALA A 37 -9.55 -6.11 -8.67
N ALA A 38 -8.32 -6.58 -8.40
CA ALA A 38 -7.86 -6.85 -7.04
C ALA A 38 -7.70 -5.58 -6.17
N LEU A 39 -7.29 -4.45 -6.74
CA LEU A 39 -7.00 -3.21 -6.02
C LEU A 39 -8.21 -2.28 -5.83
N LEU A 40 -9.21 -2.37 -6.71
CA LEU A 40 -10.33 -1.42 -6.72
C LEU A 40 -11.68 -2.10 -6.50
N GLU A 41 -11.94 -3.20 -7.20
CA GLU A 41 -13.26 -3.82 -7.25
C GLU A 41 -13.45 -4.75 -6.05
N ASP A 42 -12.44 -5.58 -5.79
CA ASP A 42 -12.48 -6.58 -4.73
C ASP A 42 -11.58 -6.23 -3.53
N ALA A 43 -11.12 -4.97 -3.44
CA ALA A 43 -10.14 -4.53 -2.46
C ALA A 43 -10.55 -4.83 -1.00
N ASP A 44 -11.84 -4.77 -0.69
CA ASP A 44 -12.35 -5.04 0.64
C ASP A 44 -12.35 -6.54 0.98
N GLU A 45 -12.61 -7.41 0.01
CA GLU A 45 -12.62 -8.87 0.14
C GLU A 45 -11.20 -9.46 0.17
N TYR A 46 -10.31 -8.86 -0.62
CA TYR A 46 -9.03 -9.47 -0.96
C TYR A 46 -7.82 -8.80 -0.31
N PHE A 47 -7.84 -7.50 0.02
CA PHE A 47 -6.78 -6.94 0.86
C PHE A 47 -7.02 -7.30 2.33
N PRO A 48 -6.13 -8.03 3.03
CA PRO A 48 -6.22 -8.16 4.48
C PRO A 48 -6.11 -6.79 5.16
N LEU A 49 -6.79 -6.67 6.31
CA LEU A 49 -6.82 -5.48 7.17
C LEU A 49 -5.44 -5.07 7.71
N ARG A 50 -4.47 -5.98 7.70
CA ARG A 50 -3.10 -5.75 8.17
C ARG A 50 -2.17 -6.53 7.28
N TYR A 51 -1.48 -5.84 6.38
CA TYR A 51 -0.24 -6.39 5.88
C TYR A 51 0.83 -6.06 6.88
N SER A 52 1.38 -7.11 7.46
CA SER A 52 2.81 -7.18 7.41
C SER A 52 3.26 -8.62 7.49
N VAL A 53 4.42 -8.87 6.89
CA VAL A 53 5.36 -9.85 7.40
C VAL A 53 5.17 -9.92 8.93
N PRO A 54 5.00 -11.10 9.56
CA PRO A 54 4.72 -11.22 11.00
C PRO A 54 5.62 -10.35 11.89
N LEU A 55 6.81 -10.02 11.40
CA LEU A 55 7.74 -9.04 11.94
C LEU A 55 7.18 -7.62 12.16
N PHE A 56 6.36 -7.02 11.29
CA PHE A 56 5.92 -5.62 11.58
C PHE A 56 4.85 -5.55 12.65
N GLY A 57 4.01 -6.58 12.80
CA GLY A 57 3.13 -6.69 13.97
C GLY A 57 3.94 -6.77 15.27
N LEU A 58 5.06 -7.51 15.26
CA LEU A 58 5.98 -7.57 16.41
C LEU A 58 6.65 -6.22 16.71
N LEU A 59 7.02 -5.47 15.68
CA LEU A 59 7.69 -4.17 15.79
C LEU A 59 6.72 -2.98 15.88
N GLU A 60 5.41 -3.24 15.94
CA GLU A 60 4.35 -2.22 15.89
C GLU A 60 4.43 -1.25 14.69
N LEU A 61 5.05 -1.69 13.58
CA LEU A 61 5.17 -0.89 12.35
C LEU A 61 3.95 -1.05 11.43
N ASP A 62 2.93 -1.80 11.85
CA ASP A 62 1.64 -1.98 11.20
C ASP A 62 0.57 -1.01 11.71
N LYS A 63 0.98 0.09 12.37
CA LYS A 63 0.12 1.18 12.83
C LYS A 63 0.13 2.33 11.81
N GLY A 64 -1.05 2.88 11.52
CA GLY A 64 -1.18 4.10 10.72
C GLY A 64 -2.04 3.95 9.47
N ILE A 65 -2.19 5.06 8.75
CA ILE A 65 -3.16 5.23 7.66
C ILE A 65 -3.11 4.15 6.58
N VAL A 66 -1.93 3.62 6.28
CA VAL A 66 -1.72 2.58 5.25
C VAL A 66 -2.33 1.23 5.65
N TYR A 67 -2.52 0.99 6.95
CA TYR A 67 -2.99 -0.29 7.50
C TYR A 67 -4.41 -0.21 8.08
N GLU A 68 -5.09 0.92 7.96
CA GLU A 68 -6.46 1.06 8.43
C GLU A 68 -7.46 0.73 7.31
N LYS A 69 -8.67 0.30 7.68
CA LYS A 69 -9.80 0.11 6.74
C LYS A 69 -11.06 0.86 7.18
N GLY A 70 -12.02 0.97 6.27
CA GLY A 70 -13.36 1.51 6.54
C GLY A 70 -13.34 2.98 7.01
N GLU A 71 -14.22 3.31 7.95
CA GLU A 71 -14.40 4.68 8.45
C GLU A 71 -13.14 5.28 9.09
N ARG A 72 -12.35 4.46 9.80
CA ARG A 72 -11.11 4.93 10.42
C ARG A 72 -10.08 5.34 9.37
N HIS A 73 -9.94 4.55 8.31
CA HIS A 73 -9.11 4.89 7.16
C HIS A 73 -9.61 6.15 6.44
N ARG A 74 -10.93 6.24 6.16
CA ARG A 74 -11.54 7.42 5.53
C ARG A 74 -11.29 8.69 6.33
N ARG A 75 -11.47 8.63 7.65
CA ARG A 75 -11.20 9.75 8.57
C ARG A 75 -9.74 10.17 8.54
N GLN A 76 -8.80 9.22 8.64
CA GLN A 76 -7.37 9.53 8.60
C GLN A 76 -6.95 10.13 7.25
N LYS A 77 -7.43 9.55 6.13
CA LYS A 77 -7.22 10.13 4.78
C LYS A 77 -7.73 11.55 4.69
N ARG A 78 -8.94 11.83 5.16
CA ARG A 78 -9.51 13.18 5.13
C ARG A 78 -8.67 14.19 5.91
N LEU A 79 -8.04 13.78 7.01
CA LEU A 79 -7.17 14.64 7.81
C LEU A 79 -5.80 14.85 7.17
N CYS A 80 -5.25 13.84 6.48
CA CYS A 80 -3.91 13.90 5.89
C CYS A 80 -3.88 14.53 4.50
N ILE A 81 -4.87 14.27 3.64
CA ILE A 81 -4.90 14.71 2.23
C ILE A 81 -4.62 16.22 2.06
N PRO A 82 -5.20 17.14 2.86
CA PRO A 82 -4.97 18.57 2.67
C PRO A 82 -3.49 19.00 2.77
N SER A 83 -2.70 18.27 3.56
CA SER A 83 -1.25 18.51 3.66
C SER A 83 -0.50 18.19 2.37
N PHE A 84 -1.09 17.37 1.49
CA PHE A 84 -0.50 16.91 0.24
C PHE A 84 -1.15 17.53 -1.01
N GLU A 85 -2.24 18.28 -0.86
CA GLU A 85 -2.83 19.05 -1.95
C GLU A 85 -1.97 20.28 -2.30
N GLN A 86 -2.16 20.84 -3.50
CA GLN A 86 -1.52 22.09 -3.96
C GLN A 86 -2.02 23.29 -3.14
N SER A 87 -1.61 23.30 -1.88
CA SER A 87 -1.87 24.33 -0.90
C SER A 87 -0.62 25.17 -0.68
N ARG A 88 -0.78 26.29 0.02
CA ARG A 88 0.34 27.17 0.38
C ARG A 88 1.43 26.45 1.19
N SER A 89 1.07 25.44 1.98
CA SER A 89 2.05 24.61 2.70
C SER A 89 2.84 23.71 1.75
N MET A 90 2.19 23.11 0.75
CA MET A 90 2.88 22.29 -0.25
C MET A 90 3.82 23.12 -1.13
N SER A 91 3.40 24.32 -1.57
CA SER A 91 4.30 25.20 -2.33
C SER A 91 5.52 25.64 -1.52
N SER A 92 5.34 25.91 -0.22
CA SER A 92 6.45 26.24 0.67
C SER A 92 7.39 25.04 0.88
N PHE A 93 6.83 23.84 1.01
CA PHE A 93 7.61 22.61 1.14
C PHE A 93 8.44 22.32 -0.11
N LEU A 94 7.84 22.43 -1.30
CA LEU A 94 8.56 22.24 -2.58
C LEU A 94 9.68 23.27 -2.75
N SER A 95 9.43 24.53 -2.37
CA SER A 95 10.49 25.56 -2.39
C SER A 95 11.64 25.22 -1.43
N ALA A 96 11.34 24.69 -0.24
CA ALA A 96 12.36 24.27 0.70
C ALA A 96 13.18 23.08 0.16
N ILE A 97 12.53 22.10 -0.47
CA ILE A 97 13.22 20.98 -1.14
C ILE A 97 14.15 21.50 -2.24
N GLN A 98 13.70 22.45 -3.07
CA GLN A 98 14.52 23.00 -4.14
C GLN A 98 15.77 23.66 -3.57
N THR A 99 15.63 24.51 -2.55
CA THR A 99 16.76 25.16 -1.89
C THR A 99 17.75 24.15 -1.31
N GLU A 100 17.27 23.11 -0.62
CA GLU A 100 18.12 22.02 -0.11
C GLU A 100 18.85 21.28 -1.24
N THR A 101 18.15 21.01 -2.34
CA THR A 101 18.73 20.31 -3.51
C THR A 101 19.83 21.15 -4.16
N ASP A 102 19.60 22.46 -4.32
CA ASP A 102 20.57 23.40 -4.90
C ASP A 102 21.83 23.56 -4.02
N LEU A 103 21.71 23.36 -2.71
CA LEU A 103 22.86 23.37 -1.78
C LEU A 103 23.70 22.09 -1.86
N LEU A 104 23.12 20.98 -2.33
CA LEU A 104 23.78 19.68 -2.45
C LEU A 104 24.46 19.47 -3.81
N SER A 105 24.11 20.29 -4.82
CA SER A 105 24.70 20.28 -6.17
C SER A 105 25.91 21.19 -6.29
#